data_AF-A0A7W1ZT97-F1
#
_entry.id   AF-A0A7W1ZT97-F1
#
_cell.length_a   1.000
_cell.length_b   1.000
_cell.length_c   1.000
_cell.angle_alpha   90.00
_cell.angle_beta   90.00
_cell.angle_gamma   90.00
#
_symmetry.space_group_name_H-M   'P 1'
#
loop_
_entity.id
_entity.type
_entity.pdbx_description
1 polymer ?
#
loop_
_entity_poly.entity_id
_entity_poly.type
_entity_poly.pdbx_seq_one_letter_code
_entity_poly.pdbx_strand_id
1 'polypeptide(L)'
;MSTGRSNYYPPRAGRRIIFRPISFRFRRWLEYSPFEIGSSALSVPAILWSAIIPGYIFRVIGQQRIFLLVLGGYLFALLVFLGWLGYPLASIAYMAMLSLHVTSIAQLIKHLTPSCGLKFRIISTVTAFLLLNVFVYGFVQGQLGRLLNPLRINDEVVVVRVCSWQTVKVGETIAYRIAGGDKNGFVVVDGFGLDQVRAKGGDVVRFSKNSYQVNSTVFTRESYMPTTGEMIVPKGRWFVWPKFSINQTLPEAEISKRTMLYAIIGTDDLVGKPCRYWFWRKQL
;
A
#
# COMPACT_ATOMS: atom_id res chain seq x y z
N MET A 1 -46.72 62.76 -4.04
CA MET A 1 -45.40 62.78 -3.38
C MET A 1 -44.57 61.61 -3.93
N SER A 2 -43.58 61.88 -4.77
CA SER A 2 -42.69 60.86 -5.36
C SER A 2 -41.46 60.67 -4.48
N THR A 3 -41.26 59.47 -3.95
CA THR A 3 -40.05 59.11 -3.21
C THR A 3 -38.92 58.78 -4.20
N GLY A 4 -37.96 59.69 -4.32
CA GLY A 4 -36.75 59.51 -5.14
C GLY A 4 -35.91 58.34 -4.65
N ARG A 5 -35.83 57.27 -5.45
CA ARG A 5 -34.81 56.23 -5.29
C ARG A 5 -33.51 56.74 -5.91
N SER A 6 -32.55 57.06 -5.06
CA SER A 6 -31.16 57.29 -5.47
C SER A 6 -30.59 56.03 -6.12
N ASN A 7 -30.16 56.14 -7.37
CA ASN A 7 -29.50 55.08 -8.16
C ASN A 7 -28.00 54.93 -7.83
N TYR A 8 -27.48 55.57 -6.77
CA TYR A 8 -26.04 55.70 -6.55
C TYR A 8 -25.39 54.53 -5.78
N TYR A 9 -26.17 53.57 -5.28
CA TYR A 9 -25.63 52.40 -4.57
C TYR A 9 -25.99 51.09 -5.29
N PRO A 10 -25.00 50.30 -5.75
CA PRO A 10 -25.28 48.97 -6.24
C PRO A 10 -25.85 48.11 -5.08
N PRO A 11 -26.84 47.24 -5.36
CA PRO A 11 -27.46 46.41 -4.34
C PRO A 11 -26.40 45.58 -3.63
N ARG A 12 -26.31 45.74 -2.30
CA ARG A 12 -25.39 44.95 -1.46
C ARG A 12 -25.73 43.46 -1.65
N ALA A 13 -24.82 42.71 -2.27
CA ALA A 13 -24.95 41.28 -2.52
C ALA A 13 -25.10 40.50 -1.20
N GLY A 14 -26.34 40.31 -0.74
CA GLY A 14 -26.69 39.84 0.60
C GLY A 14 -26.57 38.34 0.87
N ARG A 15 -25.96 37.53 -0.01
CA ARG A 15 -25.94 36.06 0.14
C ARG A 15 -24.58 35.38 0.33
N ARG A 16 -23.46 36.12 0.42
CA ARG A 16 -22.11 35.54 0.66
C ARG A 16 -21.52 35.82 2.06
N ILE A 17 -22.37 35.95 3.09
CA ILE A 17 -21.93 36.44 4.41
C ILE A 17 -21.46 35.31 5.35
N ILE A 18 -21.96 34.08 5.20
CA ILE A 18 -21.68 33.00 6.16
C ILE A 18 -20.22 32.50 6.06
N PHE A 19 -19.67 32.36 4.86
CA PHE A 19 -18.29 31.88 4.67
C PHE A 19 -17.22 32.98 4.73
N ARG A 20 -17.62 34.27 4.61
CA ARG A 20 -16.70 35.40 4.66
C ARG A 20 -15.86 35.45 5.95
N PRO A 21 -16.42 35.37 7.17
CA PRO A 21 -15.62 35.47 8.38
C PRO A 21 -14.64 34.31 8.54
N ILE A 22 -15.00 33.10 8.10
CA ILE A 22 -14.12 31.93 8.11
C ILE A 22 -12.98 32.12 7.11
N SER A 23 -13.28 32.54 5.88
CA SER A 23 -12.24 32.81 4.88
C SER A 23 -11.33 33.98 5.29
N PHE A 24 -11.87 35.02 5.93
CA PHE A 24 -11.08 36.15 6.42
C PHE A 24 -10.21 35.75 7.62
N ARG A 25 -10.70 34.92 8.55
CA ARG A 25 -9.89 34.38 9.66
C ARG A 25 -8.81 33.45 9.14
N PHE A 26 -9.13 32.58 8.19
CA PHE A 26 -8.16 31.68 7.56
C PHE A 26 -7.10 32.44 6.76
N ARG A 27 -7.51 33.43 5.97
CA ARG A 27 -6.60 34.30 5.22
C ARG A 27 -5.71 35.12 6.15
N ARG A 28 -6.28 35.74 7.19
CA ARG A 28 -5.51 36.46 8.21
C ARG A 28 -4.55 35.52 8.95
N TRP A 29 -4.97 34.30 9.24
CA TRP A 29 -4.12 33.28 9.85
C TRP A 29 -2.94 32.86 8.95
N LEU A 30 -3.15 32.82 7.63
CA LEU A 30 -2.11 32.58 6.62
C LEU A 30 -1.20 33.80 6.37
N GLU A 31 -1.73 35.03 6.50
CA GLU A 31 -1.04 36.30 6.19
C GLU A 31 -0.25 36.88 7.39
N TYR A 32 -0.23 36.22 8.56
CA TYR A 32 0.41 36.76 9.79
C TYR A 32 1.94 36.62 9.87
N SER A 33 2.61 36.10 8.84
CA SER A 33 4.07 36.29 8.69
C SER A 33 4.28 37.49 7.77
N PRO A 34 4.91 38.59 8.23
CA PRO A 34 5.24 39.69 7.34
C PRO A 34 5.96 39.12 6.13
N PHE A 35 5.41 39.35 4.94
CA PHE A 35 6.02 38.99 3.67
C PHE A 35 7.25 39.87 3.50
N GLU A 36 8.33 39.55 4.21
CA GLU A 36 9.66 39.86 3.71
C GLU A 36 9.82 38.98 2.47
N ILE A 37 9.39 39.51 1.32
CA ILE A 37 9.89 39.04 0.02
C ILE A 37 11.35 39.46 0.03
N GLY A 38 12.17 38.74 0.80
CA GLY A 38 13.60 38.79 0.71
C GLY A 38 13.92 38.36 -0.71
N SER A 39 14.25 39.32 -1.56
CA SER A 39 14.76 39.13 -2.91
C SER A 39 16.13 38.44 -2.93
N SER A 40 16.50 37.74 -1.85
CA SER A 40 17.68 36.92 -1.77
C SER A 40 17.50 35.70 -2.67
N ALA A 41 18.36 35.59 -3.67
CA ALA A 41 18.44 34.41 -4.52
C ALA A 41 18.53 33.14 -3.64
N LEU A 42 17.68 32.15 -3.94
CA LEU A 42 17.75 30.86 -3.27
C LEU A 42 19.12 30.23 -3.51
N SER A 43 19.78 29.79 -2.43
CA SER A 43 21.00 28.99 -2.56
C SER A 43 20.68 27.63 -3.19
N VAL A 44 21.63 27.07 -3.95
CA VAL A 44 21.48 25.73 -4.57
C VAL A 44 21.07 24.66 -3.54
N PRO A 45 21.65 24.60 -2.33
CA PRO A 45 21.19 23.66 -1.31
C PRO A 45 19.73 23.86 -0.91
N ALA A 46 19.26 25.12 -0.80
CA ALA A 46 17.87 25.39 -0.45
C ALA A 46 16.90 24.91 -1.54
N ILE A 47 17.29 25.01 -2.82
CA ILE A 47 16.51 24.49 -3.96
C ILE A 47 16.43 22.95 -3.87
N LEU A 48 17.56 22.28 -3.66
CA LEU A 48 17.61 20.82 -3.56
C LEU A 48 16.77 20.29 -2.40
N TRP A 49 16.90 20.89 -1.20
CA TRP A 49 16.10 20.51 -0.04
C TRP A 49 14.60 20.81 -0.24
N SER A 50 14.26 21.89 -0.95
CA SER A 50 12.87 22.21 -1.30
C SER A 50 12.25 21.21 -2.27
N ALA A 51 13.06 20.59 -3.13
CA ALA A 51 12.60 19.54 -4.03
C ALA A 51 12.45 18.19 -3.31
N ILE A 52 13.34 17.87 -2.36
CA ILE A 52 13.35 16.58 -1.65
C ILE A 52 12.33 16.54 -0.51
N ILE A 53 12.29 17.58 0.32
CA ILE A 53 11.49 17.61 1.55
C ILE A 53 10.18 18.38 1.29
N PRO A 54 9.01 17.70 1.35
CA PRO A 54 7.71 18.35 1.24
C PRO A 54 7.60 19.50 2.25
N GLY A 55 7.23 20.66 1.74
CA GLY A 55 6.99 21.88 2.48
C GLY A 55 8.23 22.74 2.75
N TYR A 56 9.44 22.27 2.50
CA TYR A 56 10.66 22.98 2.92
C TYR A 56 10.80 24.38 2.31
N ILE A 57 10.31 24.60 1.08
CA ILE A 57 10.25 25.93 0.48
C ILE A 57 9.50 26.95 1.35
N PHE A 58 8.44 26.53 2.05
CA PHE A 58 7.67 27.41 2.94
C PHE A 58 8.53 27.87 4.11
N ARG A 59 9.44 27.03 4.61
CA ARG A 59 10.40 27.43 5.64
C ARG A 59 11.38 28.48 5.10
N VAL A 60 11.89 28.28 3.89
CA VAL A 60 12.86 29.19 3.27
C VAL A 60 12.27 30.59 3.03
N ILE A 61 10.99 30.67 2.67
CA ILE A 61 10.28 31.96 2.47
C ILE A 61 9.66 32.53 3.77
N GLY A 62 10.04 32.03 4.94
CA GLY A 62 9.58 32.53 6.24
C GLY A 62 8.18 32.07 6.69
N GLN A 63 7.51 31.18 5.93
CA GLN A 63 6.18 30.64 6.23
C GLN A 63 6.24 29.36 7.08
N GLN A 64 6.82 29.46 8.28
CA GLN A 64 7.08 28.32 9.16
C GLN A 64 5.82 27.50 9.50
N ARG A 65 4.67 28.14 9.70
CA ARG A 65 3.41 27.43 10.01
C ARG A 65 2.93 26.55 8.87
N ILE A 66 3.05 27.03 7.62
CA ILE A 66 2.66 26.27 6.43
C ILE A 66 3.64 25.12 6.22
N PHE A 67 4.94 25.34 6.42
CA PHE A 67 5.94 24.26 6.43
C PHE A 67 5.55 23.14 7.39
N LEU A 68 5.26 23.47 8.66
CA LEU A 68 4.87 22.48 9.66
C LEU A 68 3.58 21.75 9.31
N LEU A 69 2.59 22.44 8.75
CA LEU A 69 1.33 21.82 8.30
C LEU A 69 1.57 20.84 7.14
N VAL A 70 2.32 21.27 6.12
CA VAL A 70 2.60 20.44 4.94
C VAL A 70 3.44 19.22 5.33
N LEU A 71 4.50 19.42 6.11
CA LEU A 71 5.35 18.33 6.57
C LEU A 71 4.61 17.39 7.52
N GLY A 72 3.84 17.93 8.47
CA GLY A 72 3.05 17.14 9.41
C GLY A 72 1.98 16.31 8.70
N GLY A 73 1.25 16.92 7.76
CA GLY A 73 0.28 16.23 6.91
C GLY A 73 0.93 15.15 6.04
N TYR A 74 2.11 15.42 5.51
CA TYR A 74 2.88 14.46 4.73
C TYR A 74 3.31 13.25 5.56
N LEU A 75 3.90 13.48 6.73
CA LEU A 75 4.34 12.42 7.65
C LEU A 75 3.15 11.59 8.16
N PHE A 76 2.03 12.26 8.48
CA PHE A 76 0.80 11.56 8.85
C PHE A 76 0.30 10.66 7.71
N ALA A 77 0.23 11.19 6.48
CA ALA A 77 -0.17 10.41 5.32
C ALA A 77 0.79 9.24 5.05
N LEU A 78 2.10 9.41 5.25
CA LEU A 78 3.09 8.33 5.17
C LEU A 78 2.82 7.22 6.19
N LEU A 79 2.53 7.57 7.45
CA LEU A 79 2.20 6.59 8.48
C LEU A 79 0.91 5.82 8.13
N VAL A 80 -0.11 6.52 7.63
CA VAL A 80 -1.36 5.89 7.18
C VAL A 80 -1.10 4.97 5.99
N PHE A 81 -0.32 5.41 4.99
CA PHE A 81 0.06 4.60 3.83
C PHE A 81 0.74 3.30 4.25
N LEU A 82 1.72 3.36 5.14
CA LEU A 82 2.45 2.18 5.62
C LEU A 82 1.57 1.28 6.48
N GLY A 83 0.80 1.84 7.42
CA GLY A 83 -0.05 1.06 8.32
C GLY A 83 -1.19 0.33 7.60
N TRP A 84 -1.72 0.92 6.53
CA TRP A 84 -2.83 0.40 5.73
C TRP A 84 -2.40 -0.17 4.38
N LEU A 85 -1.13 -0.58 4.25
CA LEU A 85 -0.59 -1.14 3.01
C LEU A 85 -1.50 -2.24 2.44
N GLY A 86 -1.88 -2.12 1.17
CA GLY A 86 -2.78 -3.02 0.45
C GLY A 86 -4.28 -2.73 0.60
N TYR A 87 -4.69 -1.77 1.45
CA TYR A 87 -6.08 -1.29 1.50
C TYR A 87 -6.28 -0.01 0.70
N PRO A 88 -7.52 0.32 0.30
CA PRO A 88 -7.85 1.57 -0.40
C PRO A 88 -7.37 2.84 0.34
N LEU A 89 -7.35 2.81 1.69
CA LEU A 89 -6.91 3.93 2.49
C LEU A 89 -5.42 4.27 2.26
N ALA A 90 -4.58 3.27 1.98
CA ALA A 90 -3.19 3.53 1.61
C ALA A 90 -3.10 4.28 0.27
N SER A 91 -3.92 3.94 -0.72
CA SER A 91 -3.95 4.68 -1.99
C SER A 91 -4.35 6.15 -1.81
N ILE A 92 -5.32 6.43 -0.94
CA ILE A 92 -5.72 7.80 -0.60
C ILE A 92 -4.56 8.55 0.07
N ALA A 93 -3.91 7.91 1.04
CA ALA A 93 -2.79 8.49 1.76
C ALA A 93 -1.59 8.75 0.84
N TYR A 94 -1.29 7.84 -0.08
CA TYR A 94 -0.29 8.01 -1.13
C TYR A 94 -0.58 9.24 -2.00
N MET A 95 -1.82 9.40 -2.47
CA MET A 95 -2.21 10.56 -3.27
C MET A 95 -2.10 11.86 -2.47
N ALA A 96 -2.40 11.83 -1.17
CA ALA A 96 -2.23 12.99 -0.28
C ALA A 96 -0.74 13.37 -0.13
N MET A 97 0.14 12.39 0.10
CA MET A 97 1.60 12.59 0.15
C MET A 97 2.11 13.26 -1.14
N LEU A 98 1.77 12.68 -2.29
CA LEU A 98 2.18 13.18 -3.60
C LEU A 98 1.67 14.61 -3.83
N SER A 99 0.40 14.88 -3.48
CA SER A 99 -0.21 16.21 -3.64
C SER A 99 0.48 17.29 -2.79
N LEU A 100 0.82 16.97 -1.53
CA LEU A 100 1.54 17.89 -0.63
C LEU A 100 2.96 18.17 -1.14
N HIS A 101 3.63 17.14 -1.67
CA HIS A 101 4.97 17.26 -2.24
C HIS A 101 4.95 18.12 -3.51
N VAL A 102 4.03 17.86 -4.44
CA VAL A 102 3.87 18.65 -5.67
C VAL A 102 3.46 20.08 -5.38
N THR A 103 2.61 20.33 -4.37
CA THR A 103 2.27 21.70 -3.94
C THR A 103 3.52 22.47 -3.51
N SER A 104 4.45 21.79 -2.84
CA SER A 104 5.73 22.38 -2.43
C SER A 104 6.62 22.69 -3.63
N ILE A 105 6.69 21.78 -4.61
CA ILE A 105 7.45 22.01 -5.84
C ILE A 105 6.83 23.14 -6.68
N ALA A 106 5.50 23.21 -6.76
CA ALA A 106 4.80 24.29 -7.47
C ALA A 106 5.12 25.66 -6.86
N GLN A 107 5.19 25.74 -5.53
CA GLN A 107 5.61 26.95 -4.83
C GLN A 107 7.09 27.29 -5.10
N LEU A 108 7.97 26.29 -5.14
CA LEU A 108 9.37 26.46 -5.54
C LEU A 108 9.48 27.00 -6.98
N ILE A 109 8.78 26.40 -7.93
CA ILE A 109 8.74 26.86 -9.34
C ILE A 109 8.25 28.30 -9.41
N LYS A 110 7.16 28.63 -8.71
CA LYS A 110 6.62 30.00 -8.66
C LYS A 110 7.67 30.99 -8.15
N HIS A 111 8.46 30.62 -7.14
CA HIS A 111 9.51 31.48 -6.60
C HIS A 111 10.71 31.62 -7.55
N LEU A 112 11.11 30.55 -8.23
CA LEU A 112 12.20 30.55 -9.22
C LEU A 112 11.82 31.25 -10.53
N THR A 113 10.53 31.34 -10.85
CA THR A 113 10.02 31.88 -12.12
C THR A 113 8.92 32.94 -11.90
N PRO A 114 9.25 34.06 -11.22
CA PRO A 114 8.27 35.10 -10.87
C PRO A 114 7.65 35.76 -12.11
N SER A 115 8.44 35.93 -13.18
CA SER A 115 8.03 36.60 -14.42
C SER A 115 7.32 35.69 -15.43
N CYS A 116 7.28 34.37 -15.19
CA CYS A 116 6.64 33.44 -16.12
C CYS A 116 5.11 33.44 -15.97
N GLY A 117 4.41 33.37 -17.11
CA GLY A 117 2.95 33.35 -17.16
C GLY A 117 2.32 32.07 -16.59
N LEU A 118 1.00 32.10 -16.40
CA LEU A 118 0.23 30.99 -15.82
C LEU A 118 0.40 29.66 -16.58
N LYS A 119 0.44 29.71 -17.91
CA LYS A 119 0.61 28.52 -18.77
C LYS A 119 1.88 27.75 -18.41
N PHE A 120 3.01 28.46 -18.31
CA PHE A 120 4.28 27.85 -17.93
C PHE A 120 4.19 27.19 -16.55
N ARG A 121 3.64 27.90 -15.56
CA ARG A 121 3.49 27.36 -14.20
C ARG A 121 2.64 26.09 -14.14
N ILE A 122 1.53 26.05 -14.89
CA ILE A 122 0.69 24.85 -14.99
C ILE A 122 1.49 23.70 -15.61
N ILE A 123 2.12 23.93 -16.77
CA ILE A 123 2.90 22.91 -17.47
C ILE A 123 4.02 22.39 -16.57
N SER A 124 4.84 23.26 -15.99
CA SER A 124 5.94 22.86 -15.10
C SER A 124 5.46 22.10 -13.86
N THR A 125 4.31 22.46 -13.29
CA THR A 125 3.74 21.75 -12.13
C THR A 125 3.23 20.36 -12.52
N VAL A 126 2.56 20.23 -13.67
CA VAL A 126 2.13 18.93 -14.19
C VAL A 126 3.34 18.05 -14.52
N THR A 127 4.36 18.61 -15.16
CA THR A 127 5.61 17.90 -15.43
C THR A 127 6.28 17.45 -14.13
N ALA A 128 6.38 18.33 -13.12
CA ALA A 128 6.92 17.97 -11.81
C ALA A 128 6.12 16.86 -11.13
N PHE A 129 4.79 16.88 -11.22
CA PHE A 129 3.92 15.81 -10.73
C PHE A 129 4.26 14.46 -11.38
N LEU A 130 4.36 14.42 -12.71
CA LEU A 130 4.65 13.19 -13.45
C LEU A 130 6.05 12.65 -13.11
N LEU A 131 7.06 13.52 -13.11
CA LEU A 131 8.43 13.15 -12.76
C LEU A 131 8.51 12.61 -11.34
N LEU A 132 7.90 13.29 -10.38
CA LEU A 132 7.92 12.88 -8.99
C LEU A 132 7.20 11.54 -8.80
N ASN A 133 6.03 11.36 -9.42
CA ASN A 133 5.27 10.12 -9.35
C ASN A 133 6.04 8.93 -9.93
N VAL A 134 6.68 9.08 -11.08
CA VAL A 134 7.40 7.99 -11.75
C VAL A 134 8.74 7.71 -11.07
N PHE A 135 9.59 8.72 -10.92
CA PHE A 135 11.00 8.53 -10.54
C PHE A 135 11.22 8.41 -9.04
N VAL A 136 10.46 9.12 -8.22
CA VAL A 136 10.64 9.08 -6.76
C VAL A 136 9.69 8.05 -6.17
N TYR A 137 8.38 8.26 -6.36
CA TYR A 137 7.39 7.40 -5.71
C TYR A 137 7.30 6.03 -6.37
N GLY A 138 7.32 5.95 -7.70
CA GLY A 138 7.35 4.67 -8.42
C GLY A 138 8.58 3.84 -8.07
N PHE A 139 9.75 4.47 -7.95
CA PHE A 139 10.96 3.79 -7.48
C PHE A 139 10.81 3.28 -6.05
N VAL A 140 10.37 4.12 -5.11
CA VAL A 140 10.16 3.74 -3.70
C VAL A 140 9.13 2.62 -3.58
N GLN A 141 8.02 2.69 -4.31
CA GLN A 141 7.01 1.62 -4.37
C GLN A 141 7.59 0.33 -4.93
N GLY A 142 8.42 0.40 -5.98
CA GLY A 142 9.11 -0.76 -6.53
C GLY A 142 10.06 -1.41 -5.52
N GLN A 143 10.84 -0.62 -4.78
CA GLN A 143 11.70 -1.14 -3.71
C GLN A 143 10.88 -1.73 -2.56
N LEU A 144 9.78 -1.07 -2.18
CA LEU A 144 8.88 -1.57 -1.15
C LEU A 144 8.27 -2.92 -1.56
N GLY A 145 7.80 -3.05 -2.81
CA GLY A 145 7.24 -4.29 -3.35
C GLY A 145 8.24 -5.45 -3.43
N ARG A 146 9.54 -5.16 -3.59
CA ARG A 146 10.59 -6.19 -3.53
C ARG A 146 10.80 -6.77 -2.13
N LEU A 147 10.47 -6.01 -1.09
CA LEU A 147 10.66 -6.40 0.30
C LEU A 147 9.37 -6.91 0.94
N LEU A 148 8.24 -6.29 0.57
CA LEU A 148 6.94 -6.43 1.19
C LEU A 148 5.85 -6.48 0.13
N ASN A 149 5.12 -7.59 0.11
CA ASN A 149 3.97 -7.76 -0.77
C ASN A 149 2.70 -7.84 0.07
N PRO A 150 1.80 -6.83 0.00
CA PRO A 150 0.46 -6.97 0.55
C PRO A 150 -0.33 -7.95 -0.34
N LEU A 151 -0.77 -9.07 0.21
CA LEU A 151 -1.60 -10.05 -0.45
C LEU A 151 -3.01 -10.00 0.12
N ARG A 152 -4.02 -10.19 -0.72
CA ARG A 152 -5.41 -10.34 -0.29
C ARG A 152 -5.76 -11.82 -0.23
N ILE A 153 -6.04 -12.33 0.96
CA ILE A 153 -6.36 -13.73 1.25
C ILE A 153 -7.66 -13.74 2.04
N ASN A 154 -8.72 -14.37 1.52
CA ASN A 154 -10.05 -14.43 2.16
C ASN A 154 -10.57 -13.05 2.61
N ASP A 155 -10.52 -12.06 1.72
CA ASP A 155 -10.90 -10.65 1.97
C ASP A 155 -10.05 -9.87 2.97
N GLU A 156 -9.07 -10.49 3.61
CA GLU A 156 -8.11 -9.82 4.48
C GLU A 156 -6.80 -9.53 3.75
N VAL A 157 -6.19 -8.39 4.06
CA VAL A 157 -4.85 -8.07 3.56
C VAL A 157 -3.79 -8.50 4.57
N VAL A 158 -2.95 -9.43 4.13
CA VAL A 158 -1.77 -9.94 4.84
C VAL A 158 -0.52 -9.36 4.19
N VAL A 159 0.41 -8.86 5.01
CA VAL A 159 1.67 -8.29 4.52
C VAL A 159 2.72 -9.39 4.61
N VAL A 160 3.27 -9.74 3.46
CA VAL A 160 4.22 -10.83 3.32
C VAL A 160 5.60 -10.24 3.06
N ARG A 161 6.58 -10.66 3.86
CA ARG A 161 7.98 -10.40 3.59
C ARG A 161 8.49 -11.39 2.56
N VAL A 162 9.01 -10.87 1.45
CA VAL A 162 9.67 -11.70 0.43
C VAL A 162 10.88 -12.38 1.06
N CYS A 163 11.01 -13.69 0.90
CA CYS A 163 12.11 -14.46 1.47
C CYS A 163 12.69 -15.45 0.46
N SER A 164 13.97 -15.78 0.62
CA SER A 164 14.58 -16.88 -0.13
C SER A 164 13.98 -18.21 0.32
N TRP A 165 13.73 -19.08 -0.66
CA TRP A 165 13.18 -20.41 -0.46
C TRP A 165 14.02 -21.28 0.48
N GLN A 166 15.33 -21.06 0.53
CA GLN A 166 16.28 -21.76 1.42
C GLN A 166 16.04 -21.47 2.90
N THR A 167 15.37 -20.35 3.21
CA THR A 167 15.15 -19.91 4.59
C THR A 167 13.88 -20.48 5.21
N VAL A 168 13.04 -21.18 4.43
CA VAL A 168 11.77 -21.74 4.87
C VAL A 168 12.02 -23.00 5.69
N LYS A 169 11.47 -23.04 6.91
CA LYS A 169 11.59 -24.16 7.85
C LYS A 169 10.23 -24.83 8.06
N VAL A 170 10.28 -26.12 8.43
CA VAL A 170 9.10 -26.86 8.87
C VAL A 170 8.51 -26.19 10.11
N GLY A 171 7.19 -26.05 10.15
CA GLY A 171 6.46 -25.35 11.21
C GLY A 171 6.29 -23.84 10.97
N GLU A 172 6.92 -23.25 9.96
CA GLU A 172 6.67 -21.84 9.61
C GLU A 172 5.44 -21.72 8.71
N THR A 173 4.69 -20.64 8.87
CA THR A 173 3.64 -20.25 7.91
C THR A 173 4.29 -19.60 6.70
N ILE A 174 3.89 -20.02 5.50
CA ILE A 174 4.32 -19.42 4.24
C ILE A 174 3.11 -18.93 3.45
N ALA A 175 3.32 -17.87 2.67
CA ALA A 175 2.40 -17.42 1.65
C ALA A 175 2.87 -17.92 0.29
N TYR A 176 1.95 -18.47 -0.49
CA TYR A 176 2.25 -19.07 -1.79
C TYR A 176 1.14 -18.75 -2.79
N ARG A 177 1.48 -18.79 -4.07
CA ARG A 177 0.53 -18.61 -5.18
C ARG A 177 -0.18 -19.92 -5.46
N ILE A 178 -1.48 -19.83 -5.71
CA ILE A 178 -2.31 -20.93 -6.18
C ILE A 178 -2.70 -20.60 -7.61
N ALA A 179 -2.02 -21.22 -8.57
CA ALA A 179 -2.33 -21.05 -9.98
C ALA A 179 -3.75 -21.56 -10.27
N GLY A 180 -4.62 -20.63 -10.64
CA GLY A 180 -5.98 -20.95 -11.05
C GLY A 180 -6.02 -21.78 -12.34
N GLY A 181 -7.14 -22.47 -12.55
CA GLY A 181 -7.38 -23.24 -13.76
C GLY A 181 -8.46 -24.28 -13.57
N ASP A 182 -8.94 -24.81 -14.69
CA ASP A 182 -9.76 -26.02 -14.71
C ASP A 182 -8.84 -27.23 -14.92
N LYS A 183 -8.80 -28.11 -13.93
CA LYS A 183 -8.17 -29.43 -14.06
C LYS A 183 -9.20 -30.50 -13.74
N ASN A 184 -9.66 -31.21 -14.77
CA ASN A 184 -10.61 -32.31 -14.66
C ASN A 184 -11.97 -31.91 -14.04
N GLY A 185 -12.51 -30.74 -14.42
CA GLY A 185 -13.77 -30.22 -13.88
C GLY A 185 -13.62 -29.70 -12.44
N PHE A 186 -12.39 -29.37 -12.02
CA PHE A 186 -12.10 -28.66 -10.78
C PHE A 186 -11.60 -27.27 -11.13
N VAL A 187 -12.48 -26.29 -10.98
CA VAL A 187 -12.11 -24.90 -11.19
C VAL A 187 -11.52 -24.37 -9.89
N VAL A 188 -10.20 -24.18 -9.89
CA VAL A 188 -9.51 -23.44 -8.85
C VAL A 188 -9.37 -21.99 -9.29
N VAL A 189 -9.79 -21.07 -8.44
CA VAL A 189 -9.63 -19.64 -8.69
C VAL A 189 -8.19 -19.25 -8.38
N ASP A 190 -7.56 -18.48 -9.28
CA ASP A 190 -6.20 -17.97 -9.07
C ASP A 190 -6.17 -17.10 -7.80
N GLY A 191 -5.14 -17.29 -6.97
CA GLY A 191 -5.08 -16.59 -5.69
C GLY A 191 -3.83 -16.91 -4.89
N PHE A 192 -3.93 -16.69 -3.58
CA PHE A 192 -2.85 -16.91 -2.63
C PHE A 192 -3.34 -17.76 -1.45
N GLY A 193 -2.49 -18.70 -1.04
CA GLY A 193 -2.69 -19.51 0.16
C GLY A 193 -1.76 -19.08 1.29
N LEU A 194 -2.14 -19.45 2.51
CA LEU A 194 -1.39 -19.15 3.73
C LEU A 194 -1.44 -20.35 4.67
N ASP A 195 -0.39 -21.16 4.65
CA ASP A 195 -0.40 -22.43 5.37
C ASP A 195 0.95 -22.73 6.03
N GLN A 196 0.89 -23.58 7.06
CA GLN A 196 2.08 -24.03 7.76
C GLN A 196 2.80 -25.11 6.96
N VAL A 197 4.11 -24.96 6.82
CA VAL A 197 4.98 -25.99 6.22
C VAL A 197 4.99 -27.21 7.12
N ARG A 198 4.50 -28.33 6.60
CA ARG A 198 4.40 -29.60 7.32
C ARG A 198 5.61 -30.49 7.09
N ALA A 199 6.18 -30.46 5.90
CA ALA A 199 7.34 -31.25 5.53
C ALA A 199 8.16 -30.53 4.45
N LYS A 200 9.46 -30.86 4.35
CA LYS A 200 10.38 -30.32 3.33
C LYS A 200 10.83 -31.44 2.37
N GLY A 201 11.43 -31.05 1.26
CA GLY A 201 11.97 -32.00 0.28
C GLY A 201 12.85 -33.09 0.89
N GLY A 202 12.52 -34.35 0.59
CA GLY A 202 13.14 -35.56 1.13
C GLY A 202 12.38 -36.21 2.28
N ASP A 203 11.48 -35.49 2.95
CA ASP A 203 10.66 -36.05 4.02
C ASP A 203 9.59 -37.01 3.46
N VAL A 204 9.27 -38.03 4.26
CA VAL A 204 8.21 -39.00 3.97
C VAL A 204 6.96 -38.63 4.74
N VAL A 205 5.84 -38.48 4.03
CA VAL A 205 4.52 -38.21 4.61
C VAL A 205 3.63 -39.44 4.44
N ARG A 206 3.23 -40.05 5.56
CA ARG A 206 2.33 -41.21 5.59
C ARG A 206 0.96 -40.80 6.10
N PHE A 207 -0.08 -41.14 5.36
CA PHE A 207 -1.46 -40.84 5.69
C PHE A 207 -2.13 -42.04 6.36
N SER A 208 -2.96 -41.76 7.36
CA SER A 208 -3.75 -42.74 8.10
C SER A 208 -5.15 -42.18 8.34
N LYS A 209 -6.08 -43.05 8.76
CA LYS A 209 -7.50 -42.70 8.89
C LYS A 209 -7.76 -41.46 9.77
N ASN A 210 -6.99 -41.30 10.84
CA ASN A 210 -7.19 -40.22 11.83
C ASN A 210 -5.96 -39.30 12.00
N SER A 211 -4.84 -39.62 11.36
CA SER A 211 -3.57 -38.92 11.54
C SER A 211 -2.75 -38.93 10.26
N TYR A 212 -1.74 -38.07 10.19
CA TYR A 212 -0.67 -38.20 9.23
C TYR A 212 0.67 -38.12 9.96
N GLN A 213 1.69 -38.76 9.42
CA GLN A 213 3.03 -38.81 9.99
C GLN A 213 4.01 -38.18 9.00
N VAL A 214 4.85 -37.27 9.48
CA VAL A 214 5.99 -36.76 8.73
C VAL A 214 7.25 -37.33 9.37
N ASN A 215 7.94 -38.22 8.65
CA ASN A 215 9.03 -39.04 9.19
C ASN A 215 8.59 -39.78 10.47
N SER A 216 9.06 -39.34 11.65
CA SER A 216 8.71 -39.93 12.95
C SER A 216 7.64 -39.15 13.73
N THR A 217 7.24 -37.95 13.28
CA THR A 217 6.32 -37.07 14.03
C THR A 217 4.88 -37.26 13.55
N VAL A 218 3.96 -37.52 14.48
CA VAL A 218 2.53 -37.74 14.19
C VAL A 218 1.74 -36.45 14.40
N PHE A 219 0.85 -36.15 13.46
CA PHE A 219 -0.04 -35.00 13.46
C PHE A 219 -1.50 -35.45 13.29
N THR A 220 -2.43 -34.60 13.73
CA THR A 220 -3.86 -34.85 13.54
C THR A 220 -4.24 -34.61 12.08
N ARG A 221 -5.07 -35.49 11.50
CA ARG A 221 -5.53 -35.37 10.11
C ARG A 221 -6.39 -34.11 9.95
N GLU A 222 -6.09 -33.31 8.92
CA GLU A 222 -6.91 -32.16 8.54
C GLU A 222 -8.03 -32.56 7.57
N SER A 223 -9.03 -31.70 7.42
CA SER A 223 -10.15 -31.92 6.51
C SER A 223 -9.67 -32.24 5.10
N TYR A 224 -10.29 -33.25 4.48
CA TYR A 224 -10.00 -33.71 3.13
C TYR A 224 -8.59 -34.30 2.92
N MET A 225 -7.78 -34.50 3.96
CA MET A 225 -6.54 -35.26 3.80
C MET A 225 -6.83 -36.73 3.42
N PRO A 226 -5.98 -37.35 2.58
CA PRO A 226 -6.08 -38.77 2.28
C PRO A 226 -6.14 -39.60 3.57
N THR A 227 -6.94 -40.66 3.59
CA THR A 227 -7.02 -41.59 4.72
C THR A 227 -5.91 -42.64 4.73
N THR A 228 -5.24 -42.82 3.59
CA THR A 228 -4.21 -43.84 3.37
C THR A 228 -3.25 -43.38 2.29
N GLY A 229 -2.02 -43.89 2.33
CA GLY A 229 -1.02 -43.66 1.31
C GLY A 229 0.28 -43.11 1.88
N GLU A 230 1.28 -43.02 1.03
CA GLU A 230 2.59 -42.49 1.35
C GLU A 230 3.05 -41.59 0.20
N MET A 231 3.71 -40.49 0.54
CA MET A 231 4.38 -39.65 -0.43
C MET A 231 5.76 -39.23 0.08
N ILE A 232 6.69 -39.03 -0.84
CA ILE A 232 7.98 -38.39 -0.55
C ILE A 232 7.91 -36.98 -1.12
N VAL A 233 8.21 -35.98 -0.29
CA VAL A 233 8.21 -34.59 -0.74
C VAL A 233 9.38 -34.39 -1.71
N PRO A 234 9.16 -33.89 -2.94
CA PRO A 234 10.25 -33.68 -3.90
C PRO A 234 11.30 -32.69 -3.37
N LYS A 235 12.56 -32.87 -3.77
CA LYS A 235 13.65 -31.94 -3.42
C LYS A 235 13.30 -30.52 -3.90
N GLY A 236 13.60 -29.52 -3.06
CA GLY A 236 13.31 -28.11 -3.36
C GLY A 236 11.83 -27.73 -3.29
N ARG A 237 10.97 -28.60 -2.73
CA ARG A 237 9.54 -28.31 -2.52
C ARG A 237 9.15 -28.47 -1.06
N TRP A 238 8.00 -27.91 -0.71
CA TRP A 238 7.41 -28.01 0.63
C TRP A 238 6.03 -28.66 0.54
N PHE A 239 5.70 -29.42 1.58
CA PHE A 239 4.35 -29.92 1.77
C PHE A 239 3.60 -28.98 2.73
N VAL A 240 2.46 -28.48 2.27
CA VAL A 240 1.46 -27.73 3.04
C VAL A 240 0.12 -28.43 2.85
N TRP A 241 -0.88 -28.07 3.65
CA TRP A 241 -2.24 -28.57 3.43
C TRP A 241 -3.20 -27.40 3.17
N PRO A 242 -3.49 -27.07 1.89
CA PRO A 242 -4.30 -25.92 1.54
C PRO A 242 -5.74 -26.08 2.00
N LYS A 243 -6.32 -24.99 2.53
CA LYS A 243 -7.73 -24.91 2.87
C LYS A 243 -8.51 -24.20 1.77
N PHE A 244 -9.30 -24.95 1.02
CA PHE A 244 -10.14 -24.41 -0.04
C PHE A 244 -11.56 -24.13 0.45
N SER A 245 -12.14 -23.01 0.00
CA SER A 245 -13.59 -22.81 0.07
C SER A 245 -14.22 -23.55 -1.11
N ILE A 246 -14.94 -24.63 -0.84
CA ILE A 246 -15.47 -25.53 -1.86
C ILE A 246 -16.95 -25.21 -2.07
N ASN A 247 -17.29 -24.74 -3.26
CA ASN A 247 -18.67 -24.36 -3.61
C ASN A 247 -19.48 -25.50 -4.26
N GLN A 248 -18.87 -26.67 -4.51
CA GLN A 248 -19.52 -27.82 -5.16
C GLN A 248 -19.49 -29.05 -4.25
N THR A 249 -20.59 -29.81 -4.26
CA THR A 249 -20.69 -31.08 -3.51
C THR A 249 -19.99 -32.19 -4.29
N LEU A 250 -18.69 -32.36 -4.04
CA LEU A 250 -17.90 -33.47 -4.57
C LEU A 250 -17.70 -34.57 -3.51
N PRO A 251 -17.50 -35.83 -3.91
CA PRO A 251 -17.08 -36.88 -2.98
C PRO A 251 -15.76 -36.51 -2.28
N GLU A 252 -15.63 -36.81 -0.99
CA GLU A 252 -14.47 -36.43 -0.17
C GLU A 252 -13.14 -36.92 -0.77
N ALA A 253 -13.13 -38.14 -1.33
CA ALA A 253 -11.96 -38.71 -1.98
C ALA A 253 -11.48 -37.90 -3.19
N GLU A 254 -12.42 -37.33 -3.96
CA GLU A 254 -12.11 -36.53 -5.15
C GLU A 254 -11.57 -35.15 -4.74
N ILE A 255 -12.16 -34.54 -3.70
CA ILE A 255 -11.63 -33.31 -3.09
C ILE A 255 -10.21 -33.54 -2.57
N SER A 256 -9.97 -34.65 -1.86
CA SER A 256 -8.67 -35.00 -1.31
C SER A 256 -7.61 -35.14 -2.41
N LYS A 257 -7.92 -35.92 -3.46
CA LYS A 257 -7.03 -36.11 -4.61
C LYS A 257 -6.69 -34.79 -5.31
N ARG A 258 -7.67 -33.89 -5.45
CA ARG A 258 -7.47 -32.57 -6.08
C ARG A 258 -6.68 -31.62 -5.19
N THR A 259 -6.98 -31.59 -3.88
CA THR A 259 -6.28 -30.79 -2.88
C THR A 259 -4.79 -31.17 -2.83
N MET A 260 -4.49 -32.46 -2.94
CA MET A 260 -3.13 -32.98 -3.00
C MET A 260 -2.28 -32.39 -4.14
N LEU A 261 -2.88 -32.04 -5.28
CA LEU A 261 -2.17 -31.42 -6.40
C LEU A 261 -1.60 -30.03 -6.06
N TYR A 262 -2.20 -29.35 -5.09
CA TYR A 262 -1.80 -28.03 -4.62
C TYR A 262 -1.08 -28.08 -3.26
N ALA A 263 -0.98 -29.26 -2.66
CA ALA A 263 -0.33 -29.45 -1.36
C ALA A 263 1.20 -29.39 -1.44
N ILE A 264 1.77 -29.50 -2.65
CA ILE A 264 3.21 -29.43 -2.88
C ILE A 264 3.58 -28.12 -3.55
N ILE A 265 4.24 -27.24 -2.79
CA ILE A 265 4.60 -25.89 -3.22
C ILE A 265 5.99 -25.90 -3.83
N GLY A 266 6.09 -25.41 -5.07
CA GLY A 266 7.37 -25.19 -5.75
C GLY A 266 8.06 -23.91 -5.29
N THR A 267 9.34 -23.75 -5.66
CA THR A 267 10.08 -22.50 -5.42
C THR A 267 9.45 -21.30 -6.10
N ASP A 268 8.86 -21.51 -7.27
CA ASP A 268 8.29 -20.44 -8.10
C ASP A 268 6.92 -19.97 -7.59
N ASP A 269 6.24 -20.84 -6.82
CA ASP A 269 4.96 -20.53 -6.18
C ASP A 269 5.14 -19.86 -4.81
N LEU A 270 6.34 -19.88 -4.22
CA LEU A 270 6.61 -19.27 -2.93
C LEU A 270 6.65 -17.73 -3.06
N VAL A 271 5.75 -17.05 -2.33
CA VAL A 271 5.73 -15.59 -2.29
C VAL A 271 6.58 -15.06 -1.13
N GLY A 272 6.48 -15.69 0.04
CA GLY A 272 7.29 -15.31 1.20
C GLY A 272 6.70 -15.75 2.54
N LYS A 273 7.09 -15.05 3.61
CA LYS A 273 6.60 -15.30 4.97
C LYS A 273 5.67 -14.16 5.42
N PRO A 274 4.44 -14.46 5.87
CA PRO A 274 3.59 -13.45 6.49
C PRO A 274 4.26 -12.82 7.72
N CYS A 275 4.09 -11.53 7.90
CA CYS A 275 4.43 -10.89 9.16
C CYS A 275 3.42 -11.34 10.23
N ARG A 276 3.89 -11.63 11.45
CA ARG A 276 2.98 -11.97 12.57
C ARG A 276 2.12 -10.75 12.96
N TYR A 277 2.74 -9.58 12.94
CA TYR A 277 2.12 -8.29 13.19
C TYR A 277 2.53 -7.31 12.09
N TRP A 278 1.59 -6.45 11.70
CA TRP A 278 1.83 -5.30 10.85
C TRP A 278 1.35 -4.05 11.57
N PHE A 279 2.30 -3.29 12.12
CA PHE A 279 2.01 -2.22 13.09
C PHE A 279 1.13 -2.73 14.24
N TRP A 280 -0.09 -2.21 14.39
CA TRP A 280 -1.05 -2.59 15.43
C TRP A 280 -1.92 -3.81 15.06
N ARG A 281 -1.81 -4.33 13.84
CA ARG A 281 -2.68 -5.41 13.33
C ARG A 281 -1.99 -6.77 13.48
N LYS A 282 -2.64 -7.69 14.19
CA LYS A 282 -2.27 -9.12 14.18
C LYS A 282 -2.73 -9.74 12.85
N GLN A 283 -1.85 -10.49 12.19
CA GLN A 283 -2.17 -11.18 10.92
C GLN A 283 -2.26 -12.71 11.07
N LEU A 284 -1.60 -13.27 12.10
CA LEU A 284 -1.55 -14.69 12.46
C LEU A 284 -1.78 -14.87 13.96
#